data_AF-A0A7Y4RN99-F1
#
_entry.id   AF-A0A7Y4RN99-F1
#
_cell.length_a   1.000
_cell.length_b   1.000
_cell.length_c   1.000
_cell.angle_alpha   90.00
_cell.angle_beta   90.00
_cell.angle_gamma   90.00
#
_symmetry.space_group_name_H-M   'P 1'
#
loop_
_entity.id
_entity.type
_entity.pdbx_description
1 polymer ?
#
loop_
_entity_poly.entity_id
_entity_poly.type
_entity_poly.pdbx_seq_one_letter_code
_entity_poly.pdbx_strand_id
1 'polypeptide(L)'
;MSRTISNIARYLFFLTAIILVVLAAGSFMRVNENPNLMIAYAVYGVLMFGDAIAMLVCGLYINKKMNLVFWFAVILLSLNIILTIFDQFGLVDLLFSLLNLITLVPLLIFRKEFLPQ
;
A
#
# COMPACT_ATOMS: atom_id res chain seq x y z
N MET A 1 -25.27 2.19 -4.42
CA MET A 1 -24.28 1.12 -4.20
C MET A 1 -22.84 1.58 -4.46
N SER A 2 -22.57 2.32 -5.56
CA SER A 2 -21.21 2.76 -5.92
C SER A 2 -20.45 3.64 -4.90
N ARG A 3 -21.14 4.56 -4.20
CA ARG A 3 -20.47 5.42 -3.18
C ARG A 3 -19.89 4.64 -2.01
N THR A 4 -20.52 3.54 -1.60
CA THR A 4 -20.06 2.73 -0.46
C THR A 4 -18.75 2.02 -0.79
N ILE A 5 -18.64 1.46 -1.99
CA ILE A 5 -17.44 0.75 -2.47
C ILE A 5 -16.27 1.73 -2.60
N SER A 6 -16.53 2.92 -3.17
CA SER A 6 -15.54 3.99 -3.29
C SER A 6 -14.99 4.43 -1.92
N ASN A 7 -15.87 4.56 -0.91
CA ASN A 7 -15.46 4.90 0.44
C ASN A 7 -14.68 3.78 1.12
N ILE A 8 -15.11 2.51 0.96
CA ILE A 8 -14.39 1.35 1.51
C ILE A 8 -12.97 1.28 0.93
N ALA A 9 -12.83 1.38 -0.40
CA ALA A 9 -11.52 1.36 -1.06
C ALA A 9 -10.61 2.48 -0.51
N ARG A 10 -11.15 3.70 -0.36
CA ARG A 10 -10.43 4.83 0.23
C ARG A 10 -9.99 4.57 1.66
N TYR A 11 -10.85 3.99 2.50
CA TYR A 11 -10.47 3.61 3.87
C TYR A 11 -9.39 2.53 3.90
N LEU A 12 -9.44 1.55 2.99
CA LEU A 12 -8.41 0.51 2.87
C LEU A 12 -7.05 1.11 2.45
N PHE A 13 -7.03 2.06 1.51
CA PHE A 13 -5.80 2.78 1.16
C PHE A 13 -5.22 3.55 2.35
N PHE A 14 -6.06 4.26 3.12
CA PHE A 14 -5.59 4.97 4.31
C PHE A 14 -5.12 4.03 5.42
N LEU A 15 -5.82 2.92 5.64
CA LEU A 15 -5.40 1.90 6.60
C LEU A 15 -4.02 1.34 6.22
N THR A 16 -3.81 1.02 4.94
CA THR A 16 -2.54 0.52 4.42
C THR A 16 -1.42 1.56 4.60
N ALA A 17 -1.70 2.84 4.30
CA ALA A 17 -0.75 3.92 4.53
C ALA A 17 -0.35 4.06 6.01
N ILE A 18 -1.30 3.97 6.94
CA ILE A 18 -1.02 4.02 8.38
C ILE A 18 -0.14 2.85 8.80
N ILE A 19 -0.46 1.63 8.36
CA ILE A 19 0.34 0.43 8.66
C ILE A 19 1.77 0.60 8.16
N LEU A 20 1.95 1.07 6.91
CA LEU A 20 3.27 1.33 6.35
C LEU A 20 4.06 2.36 7.16
N VAL A 21 3.43 3.44 7.62
CA VAL A 21 4.09 4.44 8.48
C VAL A 21 4.56 3.82 9.80
N VAL A 22 3.73 2.98 10.43
CA VAL A 22 4.09 2.28 11.67
C VAL A 22 5.25 1.32 11.44
N LEU A 23 5.21 0.54 10.35
CA LEU A 23 6.30 -0.38 9.99
C LEU A 23 7.59 0.37 9.65
N ALA A 24 7.50 1.47 8.91
CA ALA A 24 8.64 2.31 8.58
C ALA A 24 9.30 2.90 9.84
N ALA A 25 8.50 3.41 10.79
CA ALA A 25 9.00 3.88 12.08
C ALA A 25 9.68 2.75 12.87
N GLY A 26 9.09 1.55 12.90
CA GLY A 26 9.69 0.36 13.51
C GLY A 26 11.03 -0.03 12.88
N SER A 27 11.16 0.09 11.56
CA SER A 27 12.42 -0.16 10.85
C SER A 27 13.54 0.78 11.29
N PHE A 28 13.24 2.07 11.52
CA PHE A 28 14.24 3.01 12.03
C PHE A 28 14.65 2.72 13.48
N MET A 29 13.75 2.22 14.33
CA MET A 29 14.09 1.86 15.70
C MET A 29 15.07 0.66 15.76
N ARG A 30 14.99 -0.27 14.81
CA ARG A 30 15.88 -1.44 14.70
C ARG A 30 17.29 -1.12 14.22
N VAL A 31 17.50 0.06 13.64
CA VAL A 31 18.82 0.52 13.17
C VAL A 31 19.86 0.51 14.30
N ASN A 32 19.44 0.85 15.52
CA ASN A 32 20.35 0.93 16.67
C ASN A 32 20.77 -0.46 17.22
N GLU A 33 20.00 -1.51 16.93
CA GLU A 33 20.27 -2.86 17.44
C GLU A 33 21.31 -3.61 16.61
N ASN A 34 21.41 -3.33 15.31
CA ASN A 34 22.35 -3.99 14.39
C ASN A 34 23.02 -2.98 13.45
N PRO A 35 24.12 -2.31 13.90
CA PRO A 35 24.76 -1.25 13.12
C PRO A 35 25.31 -1.73 11.77
N ASN A 36 25.60 -3.02 11.62
CA ASN A 36 26.08 -3.60 10.36
C ASN A 36 24.99 -3.66 9.27
N LEU A 37 23.71 -3.58 9.64
CA LEU A 37 22.55 -3.58 8.72
C LEU A 37 21.83 -2.22 8.69
N MET A 38 22.43 -1.18 9.29
CA MET A 38 21.87 0.17 9.38
C MET A 38 21.38 0.71 8.03
N ILE A 39 22.20 0.58 6.99
CA ILE A 39 21.88 1.09 5.65
C ILE A 39 20.65 0.37 5.08
N ALA A 40 20.58 -0.96 5.24
CA ALA A 40 19.45 -1.73 4.75
C ALA A 40 18.15 -1.30 5.44
N TYR A 41 18.12 -1.23 6.78
CA TYR A 41 16.93 -0.81 7.53
C TYR A 41 16.51 0.63 7.23
N ALA A 42 17.47 1.54 7.03
CA ALA A 42 17.18 2.93 6.65
C ALA A 42 16.56 3.00 5.24
N VAL A 43 17.10 2.26 4.27
CA VAL A 43 16.55 2.19 2.91
C VAL A 43 15.14 1.59 2.93
N TYR A 44 14.92 0.49 3.65
CA TYR A 44 13.59 -0.10 3.82
C TYR A 44 12.59 0.90 4.45
N GLY A 45 12.99 1.61 5.50
CA GLY A 45 12.15 2.62 6.15
C GLY A 45 11.75 3.75 5.19
N VAL A 46 12.69 4.26 4.39
CA VAL A 46 12.42 5.30 3.38
C VAL A 46 11.48 4.78 2.28
N LEU A 47 11.71 3.56 1.78
CA LEU A 47 10.85 2.94 0.78
C LEU A 47 9.41 2.75 1.30
N MET A 48 9.24 2.23 2.52
CA MET A 48 7.93 2.08 3.15
C MET A 48 7.23 3.43 3.36
N PHE A 49 7.96 4.50 3.71
CA PHE A 49 7.39 5.85 3.79
C PHE A 49 6.94 6.37 2.42
N GLY A 50 7.76 6.17 1.38
CA GLY A 50 7.40 6.54 0.02
C GLY A 50 6.13 5.83 -0.44
N ASP A 51 6.03 4.54 -0.12
CA ASP A 51 4.86 3.72 -0.43
C ASP A 51 3.62 4.15 0.37
N ALA A 52 3.78 4.53 1.65
CA ALA A 52 2.69 5.10 2.44
C ALA A 52 2.13 6.39 1.83
N ILE A 53 3.02 7.27 1.34
CA ILE A 53 2.61 8.50 0.65
C ILE A 53 1.88 8.15 -0.65
N ALA A 54 2.38 7.20 -1.42
CA ALA A 54 1.73 6.75 -2.66
C ALA A 54 0.32 6.19 -2.38
N MET A 55 0.17 5.35 -1.34
CA MET A 55 -1.13 4.84 -0.88
C MET A 55 -2.08 5.95 -0.43
N LEU A 56 -1.56 6.95 0.28
CA LEU A 56 -2.35 8.11 0.72
C LEU A 56 -2.84 8.93 -0.48
N VAL A 57 -1.97 9.19 -1.46
CA VAL A 57 -2.34 9.86 -2.71
C VAL A 57 -3.41 9.05 -3.46
N CYS A 58 -3.24 7.73 -3.60
CA CYS A 58 -4.26 6.86 -4.18
C CYS A 58 -5.60 7.01 -3.44
N GLY A 59 -5.62 6.91 -2.11
CA GLY A 59 -6.83 7.08 -1.31
C GLY A 59 -7.52 8.44 -1.48
N LEU A 60 -6.76 9.53 -1.64
CA LEU A 60 -7.33 10.86 -1.86
C LEU A 60 -7.90 11.06 -3.26
N TYR A 61 -7.26 10.49 -4.28
CA TYR A 61 -7.56 10.78 -5.68
C TYR A 61 -8.39 9.68 -6.37
N ILE A 62 -8.56 8.49 -5.78
CA ILE A 62 -9.33 7.39 -6.39
C ILE A 62 -10.78 7.75 -6.69
N ASN A 63 -11.39 8.64 -5.89
CA ASN A 63 -12.76 9.12 -6.08
C ASN A 63 -12.90 10.12 -7.26
N LYS A 64 -11.79 10.66 -7.78
CA LYS A 64 -11.82 11.63 -8.89
C LYS A 64 -11.97 10.98 -10.27
N LYS A 65 -12.13 9.65 -10.33
CA LYS A 65 -12.28 8.86 -11.57
C LYS A 65 -11.19 9.13 -12.61
N MET A 66 -9.95 9.29 -12.15
CA MET A 66 -8.81 9.54 -13.03
C MET A 66 -8.18 8.22 -13.45
N ASN A 67 -8.12 7.96 -14.76
CA ASN A 67 -7.49 6.76 -15.34
C ASN A 67 -6.06 6.53 -14.82
N LEU A 68 -5.26 7.59 -14.76
CA LEU A 68 -3.88 7.52 -14.29
C LEU A 68 -3.80 7.04 -12.84
N VAL A 69 -4.66 7.57 -11.96
CA VAL A 69 -4.66 7.21 -10.54
C VAL A 69 -5.12 5.77 -10.33
N PHE A 70 -6.11 5.32 -11.10
CA PHE A 70 -6.57 3.94 -11.05
C PHE A 70 -5.46 2.96 -11.43
N TRP A 71 -4.82 3.15 -12.59
CA TRP A 71 -3.74 2.26 -13.03
C TRP A 71 -2.52 2.34 -12.13
N PHE A 72 -2.18 3.54 -11.64
CA PHE A 72 -1.12 3.71 -10.65
C PHE A 72 -1.41 2.93 -9.37
N ALA A 73 -2.62 3.00 -8.83
CA ALA A 73 -3.02 2.25 -7.65
C ALA A 73 -2.97 0.72 -7.88
N VAL A 74 -3.42 0.24 -9.05
CA VAL A 74 -3.34 -1.18 -9.42
C VAL A 74 -1.89 -1.64 -9.45
N ILE A 75 -1.01 -0.89 -10.12
CA ILE A 75 0.41 -1.22 -10.22
C ILE A 75 1.05 -1.22 -8.83
N LEU A 76 0.78 -0.20 -8.02
CA LEU A 76 1.31 -0.05 -6.67
C LEU A 76 0.92 -1.24 -5.78
N LEU A 77 -0.37 -1.58 -5.72
CA LEU A 77 -0.88 -2.73 -4.96
C LEU A 77 -0.29 -4.05 -5.47
N SER A 78 -0.15 -4.20 -6.79
CA SER A 78 0.42 -5.42 -7.38
C SER A 78 1.90 -5.55 -7.04
N LEU A 79 2.67 -4.47 -7.14
CA LEU A 79 4.07 -4.44 -6.75
C LEU A 79 4.23 -4.77 -5.27
N ASN A 80 3.40 -4.22 -4.40
CA ASN A 80 3.45 -4.55 -2.98
C ASN A 80 3.22 -6.03 -2.72
N ILE A 81 2.18 -6.63 -3.31
CA ILE A 81 1.93 -8.08 -3.15
C ILE A 81 3.14 -8.90 -3.65
N ILE A 82 3.66 -8.56 -4.83
CA ILE A 82 4.80 -9.26 -5.43
C ILE A 82 6.05 -9.13 -4.55
N LEU A 83 6.44 -7.90 -4.18
CA LEU A 83 7.61 -7.62 -3.35
C LEU A 83 7.52 -8.35 -2.01
N THR A 84 6.33 -8.36 -1.41
CA THR A 84 6.08 -9.04 -0.13
C THR A 84 6.23 -10.57 -0.24
N ILE A 85 5.92 -11.16 -1.41
CA ILE A 85 6.12 -12.60 -1.65
C ILE A 85 7.59 -12.97 -1.83
N PHE A 86 8.37 -12.08 -2.44
CA PHE A 86 9.80 -12.30 -2.67
C PHE A 86 10.68 -11.89 -1.48
N ASP A 87 10.14 -11.14 -0.51
CA ASP A 87 10.82 -10.85 0.75
C ASP A 87 10.83 -12.09 1.67
N GLN A 88 11.60 -12.03 2.76
CA GLN A 88 11.56 -13.05 3.81
C GLN A 88 10.16 -13.11 4.41
N PHE A 89 9.39 -14.11 3.95
CA PHE A 89 7.96 -14.21 4.20
C PHE A 89 7.64 -14.37 5.70
N GLY A 90 7.30 -13.26 6.36
CA GLY A 90 6.87 -13.22 7.76
C GLY A 90 5.35 -13.18 7.92
N LEU A 91 4.88 -13.31 9.17
CA LEU A 91 3.45 -13.20 9.48
C LEU A 91 2.90 -11.79 9.21
N VAL A 92 3.72 -10.76 9.46
CA VAL A 92 3.38 -9.36 9.16
C VAL A 92 3.23 -9.16 7.65
N ASP A 93 4.14 -9.73 6.87
CA ASP A 93 4.16 -9.67 5.41
C ASP A 93 2.93 -10.36 4.81
N LEU A 94 2.54 -11.53 5.34
CA LEU A 94 1.32 -12.22 4.95
C LEU A 94 0.07 -11.36 5.17
N LEU A 95 -0.07 -10.75 6.35
CA LEU A 95 -1.21 -9.90 6.68
C LEU A 95 -1.23 -8.64 5.81
N PHE A 96 -0.06 -8.04 5.56
CA PHE A 96 0.07 -6.88 4.69
C PHE A 96 -0.30 -7.21 3.24
N SER A 97 0.19 -8.33 2.71
CA SER A 97 -0.14 -8.82 1.38
C SER A 97 -1.64 -9.11 1.24
N LEU A 98 -2.26 -9.73 2.25
CA LEU A 98 -3.70 -9.98 2.27
C LEU A 98 -4.52 -8.68 2.26
N LEU A 99 -4.10 -7.66 3.01
CA LEU A 99 -4.74 -6.34 2.99
C LEU A 99 -4.65 -5.69 1.61
N ASN A 100 -3.48 -5.72 0.98
CA ASN A 100 -3.30 -5.21 -0.39
C ASN A 100 -4.17 -5.99 -1.38
N LEU A 101 -4.28 -7.32 -1.23
CA LEU A 101 -5.12 -8.16 -2.08
C LEU A 101 -6.62 -7.84 -1.91
N ILE A 102 -7.09 -7.68 -0.67
CA ILE A 102 -8.47 -7.25 -0.36
C ILE A 102 -8.76 -5.85 -0.89
N THR A 103 -7.73 -5.01 -1.07
CA THR A 103 -7.89 -3.68 -1.69
C THR A 103 -7.91 -3.77 -3.21
N LEU A 104 -7.03 -4.59 -3.79
CA LEU A 104 -6.86 -4.75 -5.24
C LEU A 104 -8.06 -5.45 -5.90
N VAL A 105 -8.56 -6.53 -5.30
CA VAL A 105 -9.63 -7.35 -5.88
C VAL A 105 -10.92 -6.54 -6.13
N PRO A 106 -11.47 -5.78 -5.15
CA PRO A 106 -12.60 -4.90 -5.39
C PRO A 106 -12.30 -3.81 -6.41
N LEU A 107 -11.08 -3.26 -6.43
CA LEU A 107 -10.67 -2.24 -7.38
C LEU A 107 -10.78 -2.74 -8.84
N LEU A 108 -10.36 -3.99 -9.08
CA LEU A 108 -10.42 -4.63 -10.40
C LEU A 108 -11.85 -5.06 -10.78
N ILE A 109 -12.60 -5.64 -9.84
CA ILE A 109 -13.99 -6.08 -10.08
C ILE A 109 -14.89 -4.87 -10.39
N PHE A 110 -14.79 -3.81 -9.60
CA PHE A 110 -15.59 -2.60 -9.73
C PHE A 110 -14.90 -1.51 -10.55
N ARG A 111 -13.96 -1.87 -11.44
CA ARG A 111 -13.18 -0.92 -12.26
C ARG A 111 -14.05 0.13 -13.00
N LYS A 112 -15.25 -0.26 -13.45
CA LYS A 112 -16.18 0.63 -14.17
C LYS A 112 -16.69 1.78 -13.31
N GLU A 113 -16.61 1.68 -11.99
CA GLU A 113 -17.00 2.76 -11.07
C GLU A 113 -15.89 3.80 -10.87
N PHE A 114 -14.63 3.38 -11.02
CA PHE A 114 -13.43 4.17 -10.79
C PHE A 114 -12.79 4.75 -12.06
N LEU A 115 -13.16 4.23 -13.23
CA LEU A 115 -12.74 4.77 -14.51
C LEU A 115 -13.74 5.84 -14.99
N PRO A 116 -13.27 6.90 -15.67
CA PRO A 116 -14.15 7.81 -16.41
C PRO A 116 -14.82 7.01 -17.53
N GLN A 117 -16.13 7.22 -17.69
CA GLN A 117 -16.96 6.56 -18.72
C GLN A 117 -16.68 7.13 -20.10
#